data_AF-A0A952YUN4-F1
#
_entry.id   AF-A0A952YUN4-F1
#
_cell.length_a   1.000
_cell.length_b   1.000
_cell.length_c   1.000
_cell.angle_alpha   90.00
_cell.angle_beta   90.00
_cell.angle_gamma   90.00
#
_symmetry.space_group_name_H-M   'P 1'
#
loop_
_entity.id
_entity.type
_entity.pdbx_description
1 polymer ?
#
loop_
_entity_poly.entity_id
_entity_poly.type
_entity_poly.pdbx_seq_one_letter_code
_entity_poly.pdbx_strand_id
1 'polypeptide(L)'
;FRAAMQAWSDDRLAGVPESWAEFGARVRAGLDEAVRDTSREDVVLVVSSGGAIGRALADIAGAPARTAIEWNLQFRNSGFCELIAGGGTLRLLSFNNVPHLETPARRQSITFA
;
A
#
# COMPACT_ATOMS: atom_id res chain seq x y z
N PHE A 1 10.00 3.03 -15.80
CA PHE A 1 9.39 2.41 -14.61
C PHE A 1 7.89 2.15 -14.79
N ARG A 2 7.02 3.17 -14.91
CA ARG A 2 5.57 3.01 -15.09
C ARG A 2 5.15 1.98 -16.16
N ALA A 3 5.71 2.07 -17.37
CA ALA A 3 5.38 1.16 -18.46
C ALA A 3 5.71 -0.31 -18.14
N ALA A 4 6.77 -0.56 -17.38
CA ALA A 4 7.14 -1.90 -16.92
C ALA A 4 6.14 -2.42 -15.88
N MET A 5 5.75 -1.59 -14.90
CA MET A 5 4.71 -1.94 -13.92
C MET A 5 3.36 -2.25 -14.58
N GLN A 6 2.98 -1.49 -15.61
CA GLN A 6 1.76 -1.75 -16.37
C GLN A 6 1.86 -3.07 -17.16
N ALA A 7 2.98 -3.30 -17.85
CA ALA A 7 3.19 -4.56 -18.55
C ALA A 7 3.21 -5.77 -17.59
N TRP A 8 3.76 -5.60 -16.39
CA TRP A 8 3.70 -6.61 -15.34
C TRP A 8 2.27 -6.87 -14.86
N SER A 9 1.47 -5.81 -14.62
CA SER A 9 0.07 -5.96 -14.20
C SER A 9 -0.84 -6.56 -15.25
N ASP A 10 -0.45 -6.47 -16.53
CA ASP A 10 -1.16 -7.06 -17.65
C ASP A 10 -0.62 -8.46 -18.02
N ASP A 11 0.26 -9.05 -17.19
CA ASP A 11 0.95 -10.33 -17.44
C ASP A 11 1.70 -10.40 -18.79
N ARG A 12 2.19 -9.26 -19.27
CA ARG A 12 2.97 -9.12 -20.52
C ARG A 12 4.47 -9.20 -20.34
N LEU A 13 4.97 -9.40 -19.11
CA LEU A 13 6.39 -9.58 -18.83
C LEU A 13 6.72 -11.07 -18.61
N ALA A 14 7.70 -11.57 -19.35
CA ALA A 14 8.24 -12.92 -19.16
C ALA A 14 9.45 -12.91 -18.21
N GLY A 15 9.69 -14.03 -17.53
CA GLY A 15 10.86 -14.21 -16.66
C GLY A 15 10.83 -13.40 -15.35
N VAL A 16 9.67 -12.89 -14.95
CA VAL A 16 9.48 -12.29 -13.64
C VAL A 16 9.32 -13.38 -12.58
N PRO A 17 9.89 -13.21 -11.37
CA PRO A 17 9.83 -14.23 -10.32
C PRO A 17 8.45 -14.38 -9.69
N GLU A 18 7.56 -13.40 -9.87
CA GLU A 18 6.22 -13.36 -9.31
C GLU A 18 5.30 -12.59 -10.27
N SER A 19 4.10 -13.10 -10.51
CA SER A 19 3.04 -12.43 -11.27
C SER A 19 2.35 -11.33 -10.45
N TRP A 20 1.59 -10.46 -11.10
CA TRP A 20 0.81 -9.43 -10.41
C TRP A 20 -0.23 -10.01 -9.45
N ALA A 21 -0.84 -11.13 -9.83
CA ALA A 21 -1.82 -11.84 -9.04
C ALA A 21 -1.20 -12.46 -7.77
N GLU A 22 -0.07 -13.14 -7.91
CA GLU A 22 0.68 -13.73 -6.78
C GLU A 22 1.13 -12.66 -5.79
N PHE A 23 1.65 -11.54 -6.30
CA PHE A 23 2.02 -10.40 -5.47
C PHE A 23 0.83 -9.86 -4.66
N GLY A 24 -0.33 -9.68 -5.32
CA GLY A 24 -1.56 -9.26 -4.65
C GLY A 24 -2.02 -10.24 -3.56
N ALA A 25 -2.00 -11.53 -3.86
CA ALA A 25 -2.37 -12.58 -2.91
C ALA A 25 -1.44 -12.59 -1.67
N ARG A 26 -0.13 -12.43 -1.88
CA ARG A 26 0.85 -12.36 -0.79
C ARG A 26 0.68 -11.12 0.07
N VAL A 27 0.40 -9.96 -0.53
CA VAL A 27 0.10 -8.71 0.20
C VAL A 27 -1.17 -8.85 1.02
N ARG A 28 -2.24 -9.45 0.45
CA ARG A 28 -3.49 -9.73 1.17
C ARG A 28 -3.25 -10.65 2.37
N ALA A 29 -2.54 -11.76 2.17
CA ALA A 29 -2.25 -12.72 3.23
C ALA A 29 -1.50 -12.09 4.42
N GLY A 30 -0.53 -11.21 4.16
CA GLY A 30 0.18 -10.50 5.22
C GLY A 30 -0.72 -9.54 6.01
N LEU A 31 -1.68 -8.88 5.36
CA LEU A 31 -2.65 -8.03 6.05
C LEU A 31 -3.64 -8.86 6.87
N ASP A 32 -4.12 -9.98 6.33
CA ASP A 32 -5.03 -10.88 7.04
C ASP A 32 -4.35 -11.49 8.28
N GLU A 33 -3.07 -11.82 8.18
CA GLU A 33 -2.25 -12.25 9.31
C GLU A 33 -2.10 -11.13 10.35
N ALA A 34 -1.80 -9.90 9.92
CA ALA A 34 -1.60 -8.77 10.82
C ALA A 34 -2.84 -8.42 11.66
N VAL A 35 -4.06 -8.71 11.17
CA VAL A 35 -5.32 -8.37 11.86
C VAL A 35 -6.05 -9.56 12.48
N ARG A 36 -5.53 -10.79 12.32
CA ARG A 36 -6.24 -12.05 12.66
C ARG A 36 -6.74 -12.09 14.10
N ASP A 37 -5.89 -11.70 15.05
CA ASP A 37 -6.15 -11.82 16.49
C ASP A 37 -6.25 -10.44 17.17
N THR A 38 -6.56 -9.40 16.39
CA THR A 38 -6.74 -8.04 16.89
C THR A 38 -8.18 -7.78 17.34
N SER A 39 -8.33 -7.07 18.44
CA SER A 39 -9.58 -6.49 18.91
C SER A 39 -9.76 -5.06 18.37
N ARG A 40 -10.93 -4.47 18.63
CA ARG A 40 -11.25 -3.10 18.18
C ARG A 40 -10.35 -2.02 18.80
N GLU A 41 -9.79 -2.30 19.98
CA GLU A 41 -8.94 -1.35 20.72
C GLU A 41 -7.45 -1.49 20.34
N ASP A 42 -7.10 -2.52 19.56
CA ASP A 42 -5.72 -2.77 19.15
C ASP A 42 -5.31 -1.89 17.98
N VAL A 43 -4.04 -1.48 17.99
CA VAL A 43 -3.41 -0.71 16.92
C VAL A 43 -2.24 -1.52 16.37
N VAL A 44 -2.30 -1.82 15.07
CA VAL A 44 -1.24 -2.57 14.37
C VAL A 44 -0.51 -1.65 13.41
N LEU A 45 0.81 -1.61 13.52
CA LEU A 45 1.69 -0.93 12.57
C LEU A 45 2.31 -1.95 11.61
N VAL A 46 2.00 -1.82 10.32
CA VAL A 46 2.63 -2.60 9.25
C VAL A 46 3.56 -1.68 8.45
N VAL A 47 4.85 -2.00 8.44
CA VAL A 47 5.87 -1.26 7.68
C VAL A 47 6.15 -1.97 6.36
N SER A 48 6.00 -1.26 5.25
CA SER A 48 6.16 -1.82 3.90
C SER A 48 6.60 -0.77 2.88
N SER A 49 6.60 -1.13 1.59
CA SER A 49 6.95 -0.24 0.47
C SER A 49 5.71 0.35 -0.22
N GLY A 50 5.89 1.46 -0.95
CA GLY A 50 4.81 2.10 -1.72
C GLY A 50 4.13 1.17 -2.73
N GLY A 51 4.86 0.19 -3.29
CA GLY A 51 4.30 -0.80 -4.20
C GLY A 51 3.32 -1.75 -3.51
N ALA A 52 3.69 -2.28 -2.34
CA ALA A 52 2.82 -3.16 -1.56
C ALA A 52 1.63 -2.40 -0.98
N ILE A 53 1.86 -1.19 -0.45
CA ILE A 53 0.79 -0.34 0.07
C ILE A 53 -0.18 0.04 -1.06
N GLY A 54 0.32 0.54 -2.19
CA GLY A 54 -0.51 0.88 -3.34
C GLY A 54 -1.32 -0.31 -3.87
N ARG A 55 -0.71 -1.50 -3.93
CA ARG A 55 -1.39 -2.75 -4.31
C ARG A 55 -2.52 -3.09 -3.34
N ALA A 56 -2.27 -3.04 -2.03
CA ALA A 56 -3.25 -3.35 -1.00
C ALA A 56 -4.43 -2.37 -1.03
N LEU A 57 -4.14 -1.07 -1.11
CA LEU A 57 -5.17 -0.04 -1.14
C LEU A 57 -6.04 -0.18 -2.38
N ALA A 58 -5.46 -0.50 -3.54
CA ALA A 58 -6.23 -0.67 -4.76
C ALA A 58 -7.22 -1.84 -4.62
N ASP A 59 -6.80 -2.96 -4.04
CA ASP A 59 -7.73 -4.06 -3.75
C ASP A 59 -8.83 -3.65 -2.76
N ILE A 60 -8.47 -2.94 -1.68
CA ILE A 60 -9.44 -2.47 -0.67
C ILE A 60 -10.48 -1.53 -1.30
N ALA A 61 -10.05 -0.68 -2.24
CA ALA A 61 -10.92 0.27 -2.94
C ALA A 61 -11.67 -0.35 -4.13
N GLY A 62 -11.43 -1.63 -4.47
CA GLY A 62 -11.96 -2.24 -5.70
C GLY A 62 -11.45 -1.56 -6.98
N ALA A 63 -10.26 -0.96 -6.92
CA ALA A 63 -9.69 -0.17 -7.99
C ALA A 63 -8.81 -1.03 -8.94
N PRO A 64 -8.73 -0.66 -10.23
CA PRO A 64 -7.88 -1.36 -11.18
C PRO A 64 -6.38 -1.22 -10.87
N ALA A 65 -5.56 -2.13 -11.42
CA ALA A 65 -4.11 -2.15 -11.22
C ALA A 65 -3.42 -0.81 -11.54
N ARG A 66 -3.91 -0.07 -12.54
CA ARG A 66 -3.41 1.28 -12.87
C ARG A 66 -3.43 2.21 -11.66
N THR A 67 -4.44 2.12 -10.80
CA THR A 67 -4.56 2.95 -9.59
C THR A 67 -3.49 2.60 -8.56
N ALA A 68 -3.17 1.31 -8.39
CA ALA A 68 -2.07 0.89 -7.54
C ALA A 68 -0.73 1.48 -8.02
N ILE A 69 -0.51 1.50 -9.34
CA ILE A 69 0.70 2.06 -9.95
C ILE A 69 0.76 3.57 -9.72
N GLU A 70 -0.35 4.29 -9.91
CA GLU A 70 -0.41 5.73 -9.60
C GLU A 70 -0.09 6.00 -8.12
N TRP A 71 -0.72 5.29 -7.19
CA TRP A 71 -0.50 5.52 -5.76
C TRP A 71 0.92 5.20 -5.31
N ASN A 72 1.53 4.14 -5.85
CA ASN A 72 2.94 3.84 -5.61
C ASN A 72 3.84 5.03 -5.97
N LEU A 73 3.60 5.66 -7.13
CA LEU A 73 4.41 6.77 -7.63
C LEU A 73 4.23 8.09 -6.88
N GLN A 74 3.15 8.22 -6.09
CA GLN A 74 2.88 9.41 -5.30
C GLN A 74 3.30 9.27 -3.84
N PHE A 75 3.82 8.11 -3.43
CA PHE A 75 4.08 7.82 -2.02
C PHE A 75 5.24 8.66 -1.48
N ARG A 76 5.03 9.28 -0.32
CA ARG A 76 6.05 10.06 0.40
C ARG A 76 6.92 9.12 1.22
N ASN A 77 8.21 9.44 1.33
CA ASN A 77 9.08 8.73 2.25
C ASN A 77 8.59 8.90 3.69
N SER A 78 8.49 7.78 4.41
CA SER A 78 7.86 7.67 5.74
C SER A 78 6.38 8.09 5.80
N GLY A 79 5.70 8.19 4.65
CA GLY A 79 4.26 8.32 4.60
C GLY A 79 3.58 7.09 5.19
N PHE A 80 2.44 7.28 5.84
CA PHE A 80 1.61 6.16 6.30
C PHE A 80 0.16 6.34 5.85
N CYS A 81 -0.55 5.22 5.82
CA CYS A 81 -1.98 5.13 5.56
C CYS A 81 -2.66 4.55 6.79
N GLU A 82 -3.87 5.00 7.08
CA GLU A 82 -4.67 4.44 8.17
C GLU A 82 -5.79 3.59 7.57
N LEU A 83 -5.94 2.37 8.10
CA LEU A 83 -7.01 1.45 7.75
C LEU A 83 -7.83 1.15 9.00
N ILE A 84 -9.14 1.06 8.86
CA ILE A 84 -10.03 0.53 9.89
C ILE A 84 -10.32 -0.93 9.57
N ALA A 85 -9.90 -1.82 10.47
CA ALA A 85 -10.24 -3.24 10.43
C ALA A 85 -11.54 -3.51 11.22
N GLY A 86 -12.47 -4.23 10.62
CA GLY A 86 -13.69 -4.65 11.31
C GLY A 86 -14.63 -5.47 10.43
N GLY A 87 -15.28 -6.46 11.04
CA GLY A 87 -16.22 -7.35 10.34
C GLY A 87 -15.58 -8.11 9.17
N GLY A 88 -14.31 -8.50 9.30
CA GLY A 88 -13.55 -9.17 8.23
C GLY A 88 -13.18 -8.28 7.05
N THR A 89 -13.31 -6.95 7.17
CA THR A 89 -13.00 -6.01 6.10
C THR A 89 -12.01 -4.95 6.57
N LEU A 90 -11.20 -4.45 5.62
CA LEU A 90 -10.35 -3.28 5.79
C LEU A 90 -10.96 -2.11 5.02
N ARG A 91 -10.98 -0.92 5.62
CA ARG A 91 -11.45 0.31 4.98
C ARG A 91 -10.40 1.39 5.09
N LEU A 92 -10.14 2.09 3.98
CA LEU A 92 -9.20 3.21 3.96
C LEU A 92 -9.77 4.41 4.72
N LEU A 93 -9.04 4.87 5.74
CA LEU A 93 -9.35 6.10 6.48
C LEU A 93 -8.52 7.28 5.96
N SER A 94 -7.21 7.07 5.74
CA SER A 94 -6.30 8.13 5.31
C SER A 94 -5.17 7.61 4.44
N PHE A 95 -4.62 8.47 3.59
CA PHE A 95 -3.61 8.09 2.60
C PHE A 95 -2.39 8.99 2.65
N ASN A 96 -1.21 8.37 2.76
CA ASN A 96 0.10 9.01 2.52
C ASN A 96 0.36 10.25 3.38
N ASN A 97 -0.05 10.15 4.64
CA ASN A 97 0.08 11.18 5.67
C ASN A 97 1.52 11.23 6.19
N VAL A 98 2.01 12.44 6.48
CA VAL A 98 3.33 12.70 7.09
C VAL A 98 3.27 13.75 8.22
N PRO A 99 2.27 13.73 9.13
CA PRO A 99 2.11 14.78 10.15
C PRO A 99 3.35 14.96 11.03
N HIS A 100 4.15 13.91 11.25
CA HIS A 100 5.43 13.96 11.97
C HIS A 100 6.49 14.82 11.26
N LEU A 101 6.35 15.05 9.95
CA LEU A 101 7.23 15.92 9.16
C LEU A 101 6.64 17.30 8.88
N GLU A 102 5.35 17.52 9.14
CA GLU A 102 4.65 18.79 8.89
C GLU A 102 4.92 19.86 9.97
N THR A 103 6.17 19.92 10.43
CA THR A 103 6.67 20.96 11.34
C THR A 103 7.66 21.86 10.60
N PRO A 104 7.81 23.15 10.97
CA PRO A 104 8.77 24.04 10.32
C PRO A 104 10.20 23.48 10.28
N ALA A 105 10.61 22.73 11.30
CA ALA A 105 11.95 22.14 11.42
C ALA A 105 12.16 20.87 10.58
N ARG A 106 11.10 20.22 10.09
CA ARG A 106 11.17 18.93 9.38
C ARG A 106 10.56 18.97 7.99
N ARG A 107 9.96 20.08 7.57
CA ARG A 107 9.26 20.20 6.28
C ARG A 107 10.15 19.86 5.08
N GLN A 108 11.45 20.16 5.17
CA GLN A 108 12.46 19.83 4.16
C GLN A 108 12.74 18.33 4.02
N SER A 109 12.35 17.51 5.01
CA SER A 109 12.50 16.05 4.98
C SER A 109 11.34 15.35 4.26
N ILE A 110 10.28 16.09 3.89
CA ILE A 110 9.19 15.55 3.06
C ILE A 110 9.75 15.33 1.66
N THR A 111 10.04 14.07 1.37
CA THR A 111 10.63 13.60 0.10
C THR A 111 9.76 12.48 -0.48
N PHE A 112 10.01 12.12 -1.73
CA PHE A 112 9.26 11.10 -2.47
C PHE A 112 10.22 10.00 -2.93
N ALA A 113 9.68 8.80 -3.16
CA ALA A 113 10.44 7.66 -3.67
C ALA A 113 10.54 7.67 -5.21
#